data_AF-G9KIH8-F1
#
_entry.id   AF-G9KIH8-F1
#
_cell.length_a   1.000
_cell.length_b   1.000
_cell.length_c   1.000
_cell.angle_alpha   90.00
_cell.angle_beta   90.00
_cell.angle_gamma   90.00
#
_symmetry.space_group_name_H-M   'P 1'
#
loop_
_entity.id
_entity.type
_entity.pdbx_description
1 polymer ?
#
loop_
_entity_poly.entity_id
_entity_poly.type
_entity_poly.pdbx_seq_one_letter_code
_entity_poly.pdbx_strand_id
1 'polypeptide(L)'
;QVYQFFSCLPEDKVPYVNSPGEKYRIKQLLHQLPPHDSEAQYCTALEEEEKKELRAFSQQRKRENLGRGTVRIFPVTITGAICEECGKQIGGGDIAVFASRAGLGACWHPQCFVCSTCRELLVDLIYFYHAGKVYCGRHHAERLRPRCQACDEIIFSPECTEAEGRHWHMGHFCCFECEASLGGQRYVMRQSRPHCCACYEARHAEYCDGCGEHIGLDQGQMAYEGQHWHASDRCFCCSRCGRALLGRPFLPRRGLIFCSRACSLGSEPTPSGTGRRSWSAGTVSTPLAASTAAFSTAEASETMSKGTSTEPEPVADPEEPTHFLRGAPHRHS
;
A
#
# COMPACT_ATOMS: atom_id res chain seq x y z
N GLN A 1 9.16 28.63 -28.68
CA GLN A 1 9.63 27.54 -27.78
C GLN A 1 8.53 27.11 -26.81
N VAL A 2 7.97 27.97 -25.95
CA VAL A 2 6.91 27.57 -24.99
C VAL A 2 5.65 27.02 -25.67
N TYR A 3 5.15 27.68 -26.72
CA TYR A 3 3.97 27.22 -27.46
C TYR A 3 4.16 25.83 -28.08
N GLN A 4 5.30 25.59 -28.75
CA GLN A 4 5.62 24.29 -29.33
C GLN A 4 5.79 23.20 -28.25
N PHE A 5 6.29 23.57 -27.07
CA PHE A 5 6.40 22.63 -25.95
C PHE A 5 5.02 22.22 -25.45
N PHE A 6 4.12 23.18 -25.24
CA PHE A 6 2.75 22.90 -24.82
C PHE A 6 1.94 22.12 -25.87
N SER A 7 2.17 22.35 -27.16
CA SER A 7 1.53 21.54 -28.21
C SER A 7 1.98 20.08 -28.20
N CYS A 8 3.08 19.75 -27.51
CA CYS A 8 3.54 18.38 -27.33
C CYS A 8 2.94 17.72 -26.08
N LEU A 9 2.15 18.40 -25.25
CA LEU A 9 1.52 17.82 -24.06
C LEU A 9 0.02 17.58 -24.30
N PRO A 10 -0.60 16.61 -23.60
CA PRO A 10 -2.05 16.50 -23.56
C PRO A 10 -2.69 17.82 -23.10
N GLU A 11 -3.77 18.25 -23.75
CA GLU A 11 -4.41 19.56 -23.51
C GLU A 11 -4.85 19.73 -22.05
N ASP A 12 -5.34 18.67 -21.43
CA ASP A 12 -5.75 18.60 -20.03
C ASP A 12 -4.57 18.70 -19.03
N LYS A 13 -3.33 18.59 -19.52
CA LYS A 13 -2.10 18.68 -18.73
C LYS A 13 -1.28 19.95 -19.00
N VAL A 14 -1.71 20.81 -19.91
CA VAL A 14 -1.02 22.08 -20.18
C VAL A 14 -1.33 23.08 -19.06
N PRO A 15 -0.33 23.58 -18.32
CA PRO A 15 -0.55 24.38 -17.11
C PRO A 15 -0.78 25.87 -17.43
N TYR A 16 -1.85 26.19 -18.17
CA TYR A 16 -2.31 27.58 -18.30
C TYR A 16 -2.94 28.07 -17.00
N VAL A 17 -2.82 29.37 -16.72
CA VAL A 17 -3.41 29.98 -15.52
C VAL A 17 -4.93 29.72 -15.47
N ASN A 18 -5.40 29.23 -14.33
CA ASN A 18 -6.76 28.79 -14.03
C ASN A 18 -7.29 27.60 -14.85
N SER A 19 -6.41 26.85 -15.51
CA SER A 19 -6.81 25.68 -16.31
C SER A 19 -6.88 24.37 -15.50
N PRO A 20 -7.54 23.33 -16.03
CA PRO A 20 -7.42 21.96 -15.49
C PRO A 20 -5.97 21.49 -15.39
N GLY A 21 -5.12 21.86 -16.35
CA GLY A 21 -3.71 21.48 -16.38
C GLY A 21 -2.88 22.12 -15.28
N GLU A 22 -3.20 23.34 -14.82
CA GLU A 22 -2.55 23.95 -13.66
C GLU A 22 -2.89 23.18 -12.37
N LYS A 23 -4.17 22.85 -12.18
CA LYS A 23 -4.61 22.03 -11.04
C LYS A 23 -3.96 20.64 -11.06
N TYR A 24 -3.89 20.03 -12.23
CA TYR A 24 -3.16 18.77 -12.44
C TYR A 24 -1.68 18.93 -12.06
N ARG A 25 -1.00 19.96 -12.55
CA ARG A 25 0.41 20.23 -12.26
C ARG A 25 0.66 20.39 -10.75
N ILE A 26 -0.17 21.16 -10.05
CA ILE A 26 -0.03 21.36 -8.59
C ILE A 26 -0.20 20.02 -7.86
N LYS A 27 -1.20 19.22 -8.26
CA LYS A 27 -1.40 17.88 -7.69
C LYS A 27 -0.20 16.97 -7.93
N GLN A 28 0.35 16.99 -9.15
CA GLN A 28 1.54 16.20 -9.50
C GLN A 28 2.78 16.68 -8.75
N LEU A 29 2.97 17.99 -8.55
CA LEU A 29 4.08 18.52 -7.78
C LEU A 29 4.07 17.99 -6.34
N LEU A 30 2.92 18.10 -5.64
CA LEU A 30 2.75 17.61 -4.27
C LEU A 30 2.88 16.08 -4.19
N HIS A 31 2.36 15.37 -5.19
CA HIS A 31 2.42 13.91 -5.23
C HIS A 31 3.85 13.43 -5.55
N GLN A 32 4.47 13.92 -6.61
CA GLN A 32 5.76 13.43 -7.09
C GLN A 32 6.94 13.92 -6.25
N LEU A 33 6.81 15.06 -5.56
CA LEU A 33 7.83 15.66 -4.72
C LEU A 33 7.26 16.05 -3.34
N PRO A 34 6.88 15.07 -2.50
CA PRO A 34 6.33 15.37 -1.19
C PRO A 34 7.39 16.12 -0.34
N PRO A 35 7.05 17.26 0.27
CA PRO A 35 8.03 18.09 0.96
C PRO A 35 8.60 17.39 2.22
N HIS A 36 7.80 16.56 2.88
CA HIS A 36 8.21 15.70 4.00
C HIS A 36 9.22 14.61 3.62
N ASP A 37 9.41 14.30 2.34
CA ASP A 37 10.51 13.40 1.90
C ASP A 37 11.88 14.09 1.94
N SER A 38 11.92 15.41 2.12
CA SER A 38 13.15 16.21 2.06
C SER A 38 13.43 17.02 3.31
N GLU A 39 12.39 17.44 4.04
CA GLU A 39 12.51 18.37 5.16
C GLU A 39 11.69 17.91 6.36
N ALA A 40 12.37 17.78 7.50
CA ALA A 40 11.78 17.29 8.75
C ALA A 40 10.63 18.16 9.27
N GLN A 41 10.62 19.46 8.96
CA GLN A 41 9.58 20.39 9.42
C GLN A 41 8.18 20.06 8.88
N TYR A 42 8.10 19.30 7.79
CA TYR A 42 6.83 18.85 7.21
C TYR A 42 6.43 17.44 7.65
N CYS A 43 7.27 16.76 8.43
CA CYS A 43 7.00 15.41 8.93
C CYS A 43 6.26 15.44 10.26
N THR A 44 5.53 14.37 10.56
CA THR A 44 4.78 14.23 11.81
C THR A 44 5.70 13.64 12.88
N ALA A 45 6.22 14.51 13.75
CA ALA A 45 6.87 14.13 15.01
C ALA A 45 8.03 13.10 14.90
N LEU A 46 8.98 13.34 13.99
CA LEU A 46 10.23 12.56 13.92
C LEU A 46 11.10 12.74 15.16
N GLU A 47 11.75 11.65 15.60
CA GLU A 47 12.82 11.70 16.60
C GLU A 47 14.10 12.35 16.04
N GLU A 48 15.02 12.81 16.91
CA GLU A 48 16.24 13.50 16.45
C GLU A 48 17.13 12.61 15.56
N GLU A 49 17.17 11.31 15.82
CA GLU A 49 17.94 10.37 14.99
C GLU A 49 17.28 10.17 13.62
N GLU A 50 15.96 10.02 13.57
CA GLU A 50 15.20 9.95 12.32
C GLU A 50 15.32 11.24 11.50
N LYS A 51 15.38 12.41 12.15
CA LYS A 51 15.66 13.69 11.47
C LYS A 51 17.05 13.73 10.85
N LYS A 52 18.06 13.11 11.46
CA LYS A 52 19.40 13.00 10.87
C LYS A 52 19.36 12.05 9.69
N GLU A 53 18.69 10.90 9.82
CA GLU A 53 18.52 9.95 8.72
C GLU A 53 17.81 10.57 7.52
N LEU A 54 16.71 11.29 7.72
CA LEU A 54 16.00 12.00 6.66
C LEU A 54 16.90 13.00 5.94
N ARG A 55 17.69 13.77 6.70
CA ARG A 55 18.66 14.72 6.13
C ARG A 55 19.71 14.01 5.28
N ALA A 56 20.32 12.94 5.79
CA ALA A 56 21.30 12.15 5.06
C ALA A 56 20.69 11.50 3.80
N PHE A 57 19.50 10.92 3.92
CA PHE A 57 18.74 10.30 2.84
C PHE A 57 18.42 11.29 1.71
N SER A 58 17.88 12.47 2.07
CA SER A 58 17.59 13.55 1.13
C SER A 58 18.84 14.02 0.40
N GLN A 59 19.92 14.29 1.14
CA GLN A 59 21.20 14.75 0.57
C GLN A 59 21.83 13.72 -0.37
N GLN A 60 21.84 12.44 0.02
CA GLN A 60 22.37 11.34 -0.78
C GLN A 60 21.65 11.26 -2.14
N ARG A 61 20.32 11.22 -2.12
CA ARG A 61 19.51 11.15 -3.35
C ARG A 61 19.70 12.38 -4.24
N LYS A 62 19.81 13.58 -3.65
CA LYS A 62 20.09 14.83 -4.35
C LYS A 62 21.47 14.80 -5.02
N ARG A 63 22.48 14.27 -4.33
CA ARG A 63 23.85 14.18 -4.85
C ARG A 63 23.99 13.15 -5.97
N GLU A 64 23.37 11.98 -5.83
CA GLU A 64 23.64 10.85 -6.71
C GLU A 64 22.68 10.72 -7.88
N ASN A 65 21.38 10.95 -7.66
CA ASN A 65 20.34 10.58 -8.63
C ASN A 65 19.57 11.77 -9.18
N LEU A 66 19.51 12.90 -8.46
CA LEU A 66 18.71 14.05 -8.87
C LEU A 66 19.26 14.73 -10.12
N GLY A 67 18.36 15.03 -11.05
CA GLY A 67 18.61 15.88 -12.21
C GLY A 67 17.40 16.76 -12.55
N ARG A 68 17.61 17.69 -13.48
CA ARG A 68 16.55 18.53 -14.04
C ARG A 68 16.47 18.33 -15.55
N GLY A 69 15.27 18.05 -16.06
CA GLY A 69 15.05 17.90 -17.49
C GLY A 69 15.37 19.20 -18.22
N THR A 70 16.08 19.10 -19.34
CA THR A 70 16.38 20.27 -20.19
C THR A 70 15.61 20.12 -21.50
N VAL A 71 14.61 20.98 -21.71
CA VAL A 71 13.79 20.99 -22.92
C VAL A 71 14.46 21.86 -23.98
N ARG A 72 14.80 21.29 -25.14
CA ARG A 72 15.42 22.01 -26.26
C ARG A 72 14.91 21.46 -27.60
N ILE A 73 15.04 22.27 -28.64
CA ILE A 73 14.82 21.82 -30.02
C ILE A 73 16.02 20.96 -30.42
N PHE A 74 15.76 19.78 -30.98
CA PHE A 74 16.79 18.87 -31.46
C PHE A 74 17.47 19.48 -32.70
N PRO A 75 18.81 19.56 -32.75
CA PRO A 75 19.51 20.20 -33.86
C PRO A 75 19.17 19.56 -35.21
N VAL A 76 18.81 20.39 -36.20
CA VAL A 76 18.43 19.93 -37.56
C VAL A 76 19.61 19.34 -38.34
N THR A 77 20.83 19.63 -37.89
CA THR A 77 22.09 19.24 -38.55
C THR A 77 22.60 17.85 -38.16
N ILE A 78 21.96 17.18 -37.19
CA ILE A 78 22.38 15.87 -36.67
C ILE A 78 21.39 14.81 -37.17
N THR A 79 21.89 13.63 -37.54
CA THR A 79 21.06 12.44 -37.77
C THR A 79 20.27 12.17 -36.48
N GLY A 80 18.95 12.34 -36.51
CA GLY A 80 18.06 12.38 -35.34
C GLY A 80 18.38 11.36 -34.23
N ALA A 81 18.00 11.67 -32.99
CA ALA A 81 18.27 10.78 -31.85
C ALA A 81 17.17 9.73 -31.67
N ILE A 82 17.45 8.67 -30.90
CA ILE A 82 16.46 7.66 -30.52
C ILE A 82 15.92 8.00 -29.14
N CYS A 83 14.59 8.03 -28.99
CA CYS A 83 13.96 8.24 -27.70
C CYS A 83 14.17 7.02 -26.78
N GLU A 84 14.71 7.27 -25.59
CA GLU A 84 15.04 6.25 -24.59
C GLU A 84 13.84 5.47 -24.04
N GLU A 85 12.62 5.99 -24.13
CA GLU A 85 11.41 5.31 -23.62
C GLU A 85 10.66 4.54 -24.70
N CYS A 86 10.46 5.14 -25.89
CA CYS A 86 9.63 4.52 -26.94
C CYS A 86 10.43 3.91 -28.09
N GLY A 87 11.75 4.11 -28.15
CA GLY A 87 12.63 3.61 -29.21
C GLY A 87 12.41 4.25 -30.58
N LYS A 88 11.55 5.27 -30.69
CA LYS A 88 11.27 5.98 -31.94
C LYS A 88 12.25 7.13 -32.15
N GLN A 89 12.48 7.49 -33.40
CA GLN A 89 13.37 8.58 -33.77
C GLN A 89 12.77 9.95 -33.43
N ILE A 90 13.59 10.82 -32.85
CA ILE A 90 13.37 12.25 -32.63
C ILE A 90 14.05 12.98 -33.80
N GLY A 91 13.25 13.66 -34.62
CA GLY A 91 13.73 14.35 -35.80
C GLY A 91 14.45 15.66 -35.47
N GLY A 92 15.25 16.13 -36.44
CA GLY A 92 15.80 17.48 -36.41
C GLY A 92 14.68 18.53 -36.44
N GLY A 93 14.68 19.44 -35.47
CA GLY A 93 13.63 20.45 -35.29
C GLY A 93 12.52 20.05 -34.30
N ASP A 94 12.47 18.78 -33.87
CA ASP A 94 11.52 18.34 -32.86
C ASP A 94 11.94 18.77 -31.46
N ILE A 95 11.00 18.80 -30.52
CA ILE A 95 11.31 19.07 -29.12
C ILE A 95 11.77 17.77 -28.46
N ALA A 96 12.89 17.87 -27.75
CA ALA A 96 13.43 16.79 -26.96
C ALA A 96 13.69 17.25 -25.52
N VAL A 97 13.52 16.32 -24.59
CA VAL A 97 13.92 16.46 -23.20
C VAL A 97 15.23 15.73 -23.03
N PHE A 98 16.24 16.41 -22.50
CA PHE A 98 17.55 15.84 -22.21
C PHE A 98 17.74 15.68 -20.70
N ALA A 99 18.33 14.56 -20.29
CA ALA A 99 18.57 14.23 -18.89
C ALA A 99 20.07 14.01 -18.66
N SER A 100 20.75 14.98 -18.05
CA SER A 100 22.21 14.92 -17.82
C SER A 100 22.67 13.69 -17.04
N ARG A 101 21.85 13.20 -16.09
CA ARG A 101 22.18 12.01 -15.28
C ARG A 101 22.13 10.71 -16.07
N ALA A 102 21.43 10.69 -17.20
CA ALA A 102 21.29 9.49 -18.03
C ALA A 102 22.41 9.30 -19.05
N GLY A 103 23.41 10.21 -19.06
CA GLY A 103 24.52 10.19 -19.99
C GLY A 103 24.40 11.23 -21.10
N LEU A 104 25.51 11.44 -21.81
CA LEU A 104 25.58 12.39 -22.91
C LEU A 104 24.71 11.90 -24.07
N GLY A 105 23.76 12.72 -24.51
CA GLY A 105 22.90 12.42 -25.66
C GLY A 105 21.60 11.69 -25.35
N ALA A 106 21.41 11.21 -24.12
CA ALA A 106 20.16 10.59 -23.70
C ALA A 106 19.00 11.60 -23.81
N CYS A 107 17.96 11.22 -24.55
CA CYS A 107 16.84 12.12 -24.83
C CYS A 107 15.50 11.39 -24.96
N TRP A 108 14.43 12.15 -24.72
CA TRP A 108 13.06 11.68 -24.75
C TRP A 108 12.19 12.66 -25.50
N HIS A 109 11.12 12.17 -26.13
CA HIS A 109 9.99 13.02 -26.46
C HIS A 109 9.40 13.60 -25.15
N PRO A 110 8.83 14.82 -25.17
CA PRO A 110 8.17 15.42 -23.99
C PRO A 110 7.17 14.49 -23.29
N GLN A 111 6.34 13.78 -24.06
CA GLN A 111 5.35 12.83 -23.54
C GLN A 111 5.95 11.51 -23.04
N CYS A 112 7.16 11.20 -23.49
CA CYS A 112 7.88 9.98 -23.13
C CYS A 112 8.75 10.18 -21.87
N PHE A 113 8.95 11.42 -21.43
CA PHE A 113 9.71 11.71 -20.22
C PHE A 113 8.81 11.57 -18.99
N VAL A 114 8.55 10.32 -18.61
CA VAL A 114 7.62 9.93 -17.54
C VAL A 114 8.32 9.09 -16.47
N CYS A 115 7.77 9.09 -15.25
CA CYS A 115 8.24 8.19 -14.20
C CYS A 115 8.01 6.72 -14.58
N SER A 116 9.03 5.87 -14.42
CA SER A 116 8.92 4.44 -14.74
C SER A 116 7.91 3.66 -13.87
N THR A 117 7.44 4.22 -12.75
CA THR A 117 6.44 3.58 -11.88
C THR A 117 5.02 4.09 -12.15
N CYS A 118 4.74 5.38 -11.95
CA CYS A 118 3.38 5.93 -12.15
C CYS A 118 3.07 6.41 -13.57
N ARG A 119 4.05 6.45 -14.47
CA ARG A 119 3.91 6.96 -15.84
C ARG A 119 3.48 8.44 -15.93
N GLU A 120 3.59 9.20 -14.84
CA GLU A 120 3.31 10.64 -14.84
C GLU A 120 4.50 11.44 -15.38
N LEU A 121 4.22 12.57 -16.03
CA LEU A 121 5.21 13.43 -16.68
C LEU A 121 6.23 14.00 -15.68
N LEU A 122 7.47 14.19 -16.15
CA LEU A 122 8.58 14.74 -15.35
C LEU A 122 9.24 15.96 -16.03
N VAL A 123 8.78 16.35 -17.22
CA VAL A 123 9.47 17.26 -18.14
C VAL A 123 9.67 18.69 -17.58
N ASP A 124 8.85 19.06 -16.61
CA ASP A 124 8.84 20.37 -15.93
C ASP A 124 9.15 20.28 -14.43
N LEU A 125 9.58 19.10 -13.97
CA LEU A 125 9.94 18.80 -12.59
C LEU A 125 11.40 18.32 -12.50
N ILE A 126 11.86 18.14 -11.27
CA ILE A 126 13.07 17.37 -11.01
C ILE A 126 12.77 15.86 -11.15
N TYR A 127 13.76 15.11 -11.60
CA TYR A 127 13.69 13.65 -11.73
C TYR A 127 14.85 13.00 -10.98
N PHE A 128 14.72 11.70 -10.72
CA PHE A 128 15.79 10.89 -10.16
C PHE A 128 16.15 9.77 -11.14
N TYR A 129 17.39 9.72 -11.59
CA TYR A 129 17.89 8.67 -12.47
C TYR A 129 18.60 7.59 -11.67
N HIS A 130 18.13 6.36 -11.80
CA HIS A 130 18.65 5.22 -11.05
C HIS A 130 18.50 3.93 -11.86
N ALA A 131 19.58 3.15 -11.96
CA ALA A 131 19.61 1.86 -12.67
C ALA A 131 19.00 1.93 -14.10
N GLY A 132 19.41 2.90 -14.90
CA GLY A 132 18.96 3.04 -16.29
C GLY A 132 17.59 3.69 -16.48
N LYS A 133 16.89 4.05 -15.40
CA LYS A 133 15.48 4.49 -15.42
C LYS A 133 15.28 5.84 -14.75
N VAL A 134 14.25 6.56 -15.17
CA VAL A 134 13.84 7.85 -14.60
C VAL A 134 12.64 7.69 -13.67
N TYR A 135 12.73 8.28 -12.47
CA TYR A 135 11.70 8.21 -11.44
C TYR A 135 11.31 9.61 -10.94
N CYS A 136 10.08 9.76 -10.46
CA CYS A 136 9.73 10.91 -9.63
C CYS A 136 10.37 10.80 -8.23
N GLY A 137 10.33 11.89 -7.46
CA GLY A 137 10.86 11.89 -6.10
C GLY A 137 10.20 10.85 -5.19
N ARG A 138 8.87 10.74 -5.20
CA ARG A 138 8.16 9.74 -4.39
C ARG A 138 8.63 8.31 -4.70
N HIS A 139 8.53 7.87 -5.96
CA HIS A 139 8.86 6.48 -6.31
C HIS A 139 10.35 6.17 -6.20
N HIS A 140 11.24 7.15 -6.39
CA HIS A 140 12.65 6.93 -6.06
C HIS A 140 12.86 6.75 -4.56
N ALA A 141 12.12 7.46 -3.71
CA ALA A 141 12.19 7.30 -2.26
C ALA A 141 11.73 5.90 -1.83
N GLU A 142 10.57 5.47 -2.35
CA GLU A 142 9.92 4.19 -2.03
C GLU A 142 10.75 2.96 -2.45
N ARG A 143 11.67 3.13 -3.39
CA ARG A 143 12.62 2.08 -3.77
C ARG A 143 13.72 1.85 -2.73
N LEU A 144 13.98 2.84 -1.88
CA LEU A 144 15.08 2.85 -0.94
C LEU A 144 14.59 2.67 0.50
N ARG A 145 13.40 3.18 0.82
CA ARG A 145 12.80 3.08 2.16
C ARG A 145 11.29 2.89 2.04
N PRO A 146 10.66 2.13 2.95
CA PRO A 146 9.22 1.93 2.94
C PRO A 146 8.47 3.23 3.25
N ARG A 147 7.29 3.39 2.65
CA ARG A 147 6.37 4.52 2.93
C ARG A 147 5.17 4.03 3.73
N CYS A 148 4.84 4.75 4.79
CA CYS A 148 3.68 4.47 5.62
C CYS A 148 2.39 4.79 4.87
N GLN A 149 1.49 3.81 4.75
CA GLN A 149 0.22 3.95 4.03
C GLN A 149 -0.79 4.88 4.75
N ALA A 150 -0.63 5.13 6.06
CA ALA A 150 -1.54 6.01 6.82
C ALA A 150 -1.19 7.49 6.65
N CYS A 151 0.07 7.83 6.90
CA CYS A 151 0.54 9.23 6.93
C CYS A 151 1.27 9.66 5.66
N ASP A 152 1.51 8.74 4.72
CA ASP A 152 2.25 9.00 3.48
C ASP A 152 3.69 9.49 3.70
N GLU A 153 4.29 9.24 4.86
CA GLU A 153 5.70 9.58 5.17
C GLU A 153 6.63 8.37 5.00
N ILE A 154 7.90 8.61 4.69
CA ILE A 154 8.94 7.57 4.65
C ILE A 154 9.25 7.11 6.07
N ILE A 155 9.30 5.80 6.27
CA ILE A 155 9.57 5.19 7.58
C ILE A 155 11.08 5.11 7.78
N PHE A 156 11.58 5.93 8.71
CA PHE A 156 12.99 5.91 9.12
C PHE A 156 13.24 4.98 10.32
N SER A 157 12.23 4.76 11.17
CA SER A 157 12.31 3.74 12.21
C SER A 157 12.81 2.39 11.67
N PRO A 158 13.68 1.68 12.42
CA PRO A 158 14.12 0.33 12.07
C PRO A 158 12.96 -0.69 12.11
N GLU A 159 11.90 -0.37 12.86
CA GLU A 159 10.73 -1.24 13.01
C GLU A 159 9.53 -0.66 12.24
N CYS A 160 8.92 -1.50 11.40
CA CYS A 160 7.67 -1.15 10.70
C CYS A 160 6.78 -2.38 10.52
N THR A 161 5.48 -2.15 10.37
CA THR A 161 4.52 -3.23 10.14
C THR A 161 4.31 -3.38 8.64
N GLU A 162 4.59 -4.58 8.12
CA GLU A 162 4.19 -4.96 6.77
C GLU A 162 2.87 -5.75 6.80
N ALA A 163 1.89 -5.28 6.04
CA ALA A 163 0.55 -5.88 5.94
C ALA A 163 -0.01 -5.64 4.53
N GLU A 164 -0.52 -6.69 3.88
CA GLU A 164 -1.09 -6.62 2.52
C GLU A 164 -0.12 -6.01 1.47
N GLY A 165 1.18 -6.28 1.61
CA GLY A 165 2.23 -5.68 0.76
C GLY A 165 2.41 -4.18 0.92
N ARG A 166 1.91 -3.61 2.03
CA ARG A 166 2.04 -2.19 2.40
C ARG A 166 2.75 -2.07 3.73
N HIS A 167 3.33 -0.89 3.96
CA HIS A 167 4.09 -0.61 5.18
C HIS A 167 3.38 0.44 6.02
N TRP A 168 3.59 0.36 7.32
CA TRP A 168 3.00 1.28 8.30
C TRP A 168 4.00 1.53 9.42
N HIS A 169 4.03 2.76 9.94
CA HIS A 169 4.64 3.00 11.25
C HIS A 169 3.93 2.15 12.31
N MET A 170 4.65 1.73 13.35
CA MET A 170 4.09 0.96 14.49
C MET A 170 2.82 1.59 15.05
N GLY A 171 2.82 2.91 15.25
CA GLY A 171 1.67 3.66 15.78
C GLY A 171 0.53 3.90 14.79
N HIS A 172 0.72 3.60 13.49
CA HIS A 172 -0.28 3.84 12.46
C HIS A 172 -1.00 2.56 12.00
N PHE A 173 -0.50 1.38 12.36
CA PHE A 173 -1.20 0.13 12.11
C PHE A 173 -2.11 -0.21 13.28
N CYS A 174 -3.23 0.50 13.37
CA CYS A 174 -4.20 0.40 14.45
C CYS A 174 -5.62 0.14 13.93
N CYS A 175 -6.47 -0.46 14.77
CA CYS A 175 -7.86 -0.69 14.45
C CYS A 175 -8.57 0.62 14.14
N PHE A 176 -9.25 0.69 13.01
CA PHE A 176 -9.98 1.89 12.59
C PHE A 176 -11.11 2.30 13.55
N GLU A 177 -11.60 1.37 14.38
CA GLU A 177 -12.71 1.64 15.30
C GLU A 177 -12.28 1.94 16.74
N CYS A 178 -11.28 1.23 17.25
CA CYS A 178 -10.86 1.34 18.66
C CYS A 178 -9.41 1.81 18.84
N GLU A 179 -8.71 2.09 17.73
CA GLU A 179 -7.32 2.56 17.71
C GLU A 179 -6.30 1.60 18.36
N ALA A 180 -6.71 0.39 18.73
CA ALA A 180 -5.82 -0.63 19.27
C ALA A 180 -4.75 -1.02 18.23
N SER A 181 -3.49 -1.08 18.64
CA SER A 181 -2.40 -1.52 17.78
C SER A 181 -2.64 -2.96 17.30
N LEU A 182 -2.41 -3.18 16.01
CA LEU A 182 -2.64 -4.46 15.34
C LEU A 182 -1.32 -5.18 14.99
N GLY A 183 -0.17 -4.62 15.38
CA GLY A 183 1.13 -5.25 15.18
C GLY A 183 1.19 -6.65 15.82
N GLY A 184 1.43 -7.67 15.01
CA GLY A 184 1.46 -9.08 15.46
C GLY A 184 0.10 -9.67 15.86
N GLN A 185 -1.00 -8.91 15.72
CA GLN A 185 -2.35 -9.36 16.05
C GLN A 185 -3.11 -9.80 14.80
N ARG A 186 -4.14 -10.63 14.99
CA ARG A 186 -5.10 -10.94 13.91
C ARG A 186 -5.97 -9.72 13.62
N TYR A 187 -6.13 -9.40 12.35
CA TYR A 187 -6.94 -8.28 11.89
C TYR A 187 -7.72 -8.65 10.61
N VAL A 188 -8.70 -7.81 10.26
CA VAL A 188 -9.45 -7.88 9.01
C VAL A 188 -9.25 -6.58 8.23
N MET A 189 -8.83 -6.70 6.96
CA MET A 189 -8.67 -5.57 6.05
C MET A 189 -9.99 -5.34 5.27
N ARG A 190 -10.63 -4.19 5.46
CA ARG A 190 -11.86 -3.83 4.71
C ARG A 190 -11.73 -2.43 4.14
N GLN A 191 -11.93 -2.28 2.82
CA GLN A 191 -11.82 -0.98 2.13
C GLN A 191 -10.52 -0.23 2.49
N SER A 192 -9.39 -0.94 2.54
CA SER A 192 -8.06 -0.42 2.96
C SER A 192 -7.97 0.11 4.40
N ARG A 193 -8.91 -0.24 5.28
CA ARG A 193 -8.92 0.12 6.70
C ARG A 193 -8.82 -1.13 7.57
N PRO A 194 -7.84 -1.22 8.48
CA PRO A 194 -7.65 -2.42 9.30
C PRO A 194 -8.57 -2.39 10.52
N HIS A 195 -9.22 -3.51 10.83
CA HIS A 195 -10.08 -3.68 12.00
C HIS A 195 -9.55 -4.83 12.86
N CYS A 196 -9.57 -4.70 14.18
CA CYS A 196 -9.34 -5.84 15.06
C CYS A 196 -10.50 -6.83 14.94
N CYS A 197 -10.23 -8.11 15.22
CA CYS A 197 -11.24 -9.17 15.14
C CYS A 197 -12.49 -8.85 15.99
N ALA A 198 -12.28 -8.33 17.21
CA ALA A 198 -13.38 -8.00 18.12
C ALA A 198 -14.30 -6.90 17.57
N CYS A 199 -13.75 -5.79 17.06
CA CYS A 199 -14.55 -4.72 16.44
C CYS A 199 -15.26 -5.20 15.18
N TYR A 200 -14.56 -6.00 14.36
CA TYR A 200 -15.15 -6.56 13.15
C TYR A 200 -16.34 -7.48 13.49
N GLU A 201 -16.17 -8.41 14.42
CA GLU A 201 -17.21 -9.33 14.88
C GLU A 201 -18.38 -8.58 15.52
N ALA A 202 -18.13 -7.57 16.35
CA ALA A 202 -19.18 -6.78 16.97
C ALA A 202 -20.13 -6.09 15.97
N ARG A 203 -19.66 -5.84 14.73
CA ARG A 203 -20.47 -5.19 13.68
C ARG A 203 -20.96 -6.13 12.59
N HIS A 204 -20.29 -7.26 12.41
CA HIS A 204 -20.45 -8.11 11.22
C HIS A 204 -20.59 -9.60 11.52
N ALA A 205 -20.50 -10.02 12.78
CA ALA A 205 -20.71 -11.42 13.11
C ALA A 205 -22.18 -11.80 12.88
N GLU A 206 -22.36 -12.91 12.18
CA GLU A 206 -23.66 -13.59 12.11
C GLU A 206 -23.93 -14.33 13.42
N TYR A 207 -25.21 -14.45 13.77
CA TYR A 207 -25.64 -15.17 14.96
C TYR A 207 -25.98 -16.60 14.62
N CYS A 208 -25.60 -17.53 15.50
CA CYS A 208 -25.90 -18.93 15.34
C CYS A 208 -27.37 -19.21 15.66
N ASP A 209 -28.16 -19.66 14.69
CA ASP A 209 -29.56 -20.08 14.86
C ASP A 209 -29.72 -21.30 15.80
N GLY A 210 -28.63 -22.00 16.12
CA GLY A 210 -28.65 -23.14 17.04
C GLY A 210 -28.48 -22.75 18.51
N CYS A 211 -27.62 -21.77 18.82
CA CYS A 211 -27.28 -21.40 20.20
C CYS A 211 -27.48 -19.92 20.55
N GLY A 212 -27.75 -19.06 19.57
CA GLY A 212 -27.96 -17.62 19.74
C GLY A 212 -26.68 -16.77 19.87
N GLU A 213 -25.51 -17.39 19.95
CA GLU A 213 -24.22 -16.70 20.09
C GLU A 213 -23.62 -16.31 18.74
N HIS A 214 -22.74 -15.30 18.73
CA HIS A 214 -22.02 -14.88 17.52
C HIS A 214 -21.08 -15.99 17.00
N ILE A 215 -20.98 -16.11 15.68
CA ILE A 215 -20.04 -17.00 15.00
C ILE A 215 -18.74 -16.23 14.77
N GLY A 216 -17.73 -16.51 15.59
CA GLY A 216 -16.42 -15.84 15.52
C GLY A 216 -15.66 -16.15 14.22
N LEU A 217 -14.72 -15.29 13.85
CA LEU A 217 -13.94 -15.38 12.60
C LEU A 217 -13.07 -16.64 12.50
N ASP A 218 -12.73 -17.25 13.63
CA ASP A 218 -11.99 -18.51 13.72
C ASP A 218 -12.88 -19.75 13.83
N GLN A 219 -14.19 -19.58 13.91
CA GLN A 219 -15.14 -20.67 14.02
C GLN A 219 -15.66 -21.02 12.63
N GLY A 220 -15.68 -22.32 12.31
CA GLY A 220 -16.33 -22.77 11.09
C GLY A 220 -17.82 -22.40 11.10
N GLN A 221 -18.37 -22.10 9.93
CA GLN A 221 -19.77 -21.68 9.77
C GLN A 221 -20.49 -22.58 8.76
N MET A 222 -21.72 -22.98 9.10
CA MET A 222 -22.67 -23.56 8.17
C MET A 222 -23.71 -22.50 7.82
N ALA A 223 -24.04 -22.33 6.55
CA ALA A 223 -25.05 -21.38 6.11
C ALA A 223 -26.04 -22.05 5.14
N TYR A 224 -27.34 -21.80 5.33
CA TYR A 224 -28.39 -22.28 4.43
C TYR A 224 -29.61 -21.35 4.46
N GLU A 225 -30.01 -20.84 3.28
CA GLU A 225 -31.17 -19.94 3.12
C GLU A 225 -31.19 -18.76 4.12
N GLY A 226 -30.02 -18.14 4.36
CA GLY A 226 -29.87 -16.98 5.25
C GLY A 226 -29.86 -17.31 6.75
N GLN A 227 -29.91 -18.58 7.13
CA GLN A 227 -29.63 -19.03 8.50
C GLN A 227 -28.18 -19.47 8.61
N HIS A 228 -27.61 -19.32 9.81
CA HIS A 228 -26.21 -19.53 10.11
C HIS A 228 -26.06 -20.36 11.38
N TRP A 229 -25.12 -21.30 11.39
CA TRP A 229 -24.80 -22.11 12.57
C TRP A 229 -23.29 -22.23 12.70
N HIS A 230 -22.79 -22.37 13.93
CA HIS A 230 -21.42 -22.87 14.10
C HIS A 230 -21.31 -24.24 13.42
N ALA A 231 -20.19 -24.48 12.74
CA ALA A 231 -19.82 -25.77 12.18
C ALA A 231 -19.38 -26.73 13.30
N SER A 232 -20.29 -26.97 14.25
CA SER A 232 -20.10 -27.85 15.39
C SER A 232 -21.28 -28.83 15.49
N ASP A 233 -21.03 -30.01 16.05
CA ASP A 233 -22.05 -31.03 16.28
C ASP A 233 -23.16 -30.58 17.24
N ARG A 234 -22.91 -29.53 18.03
CA ARG A 234 -23.86 -28.95 18.98
C ARG A 234 -24.84 -28.00 18.30
N CYS A 235 -24.33 -27.15 17.41
CA CYS A 235 -25.13 -26.10 16.78
C CYS A 235 -25.78 -26.58 15.48
N PHE A 236 -25.05 -27.33 14.66
CA PHE A 236 -25.55 -27.87 13.39
C PHE A 236 -26.07 -29.29 13.57
N CYS A 237 -27.18 -29.42 14.31
CA CYS A 237 -27.80 -30.70 14.65
C CYS A 237 -29.31 -30.73 14.36
N CYS A 238 -29.88 -31.93 14.26
CA CYS A 238 -31.31 -32.10 14.02
C CYS A 238 -32.12 -31.59 15.21
N SER A 239 -33.04 -30.65 14.97
CA SER A 239 -33.82 -29.99 16.02
C SER A 239 -34.73 -30.92 16.85
N ARG A 240 -34.93 -32.17 16.42
CA ARG A 240 -35.70 -33.17 17.19
C ARG A 240 -34.83 -34.17 17.94
N CYS A 241 -33.86 -34.78 17.27
CA CYS A 241 -33.09 -35.88 17.84
C CYS A 241 -31.68 -35.49 18.29
N GLY A 242 -31.26 -34.25 18.07
CA GLY A 242 -29.92 -33.75 18.39
C GLY A 242 -28.80 -34.36 17.55
N ARG A 243 -29.11 -35.16 16.52
CA ARG A 243 -28.10 -35.80 15.68
C ARG A 243 -27.33 -34.75 14.88
N ALA A 244 -26.01 -34.73 15.01
CA ALA A 244 -25.12 -33.89 14.22
C ALA A 244 -25.31 -34.11 12.70
N LEU A 245 -25.38 -32.98 11.98
CA LEU A 245 -25.66 -32.92 10.55
C LEU A 245 -24.45 -32.51 9.71
N LEU A 246 -23.29 -32.23 10.33
CA LEU A 246 -22.07 -31.87 9.59
C LEU A 246 -21.69 -32.98 8.60
N GLY A 247 -21.47 -32.58 7.34
CA GLY A 247 -21.15 -33.50 6.24
C GLY A 247 -22.27 -34.49 5.89
N ARG A 248 -23.49 -34.31 6.39
CA ARG A 248 -24.63 -35.20 6.14
C ARG A 248 -25.77 -34.45 5.42
N PRO A 249 -26.56 -35.16 4.61
CA PRO A 249 -27.80 -34.60 4.09
C PRO A 249 -28.72 -34.18 5.24
N PHE A 250 -29.38 -33.04 5.06
CA PHE A 250 -30.38 -32.54 6.00
C PHE A 250 -31.60 -32.01 5.24
N LEU A 251 -32.70 -31.84 5.97
CA LEU A 251 -33.97 -31.35 5.47
C LEU A 251 -34.34 -30.06 6.21
N PRO A 252 -34.30 -28.90 5.54
CA PRO A 252 -34.81 -27.65 6.08
C PRO A 252 -36.34 -27.64 6.02
N ARG A 253 -37.02 -27.24 7.10
CA ARG A 253 -38.47 -27.07 7.14
C ARG A 253 -38.88 -26.08 8.23
N ARG A 254 -39.59 -25.01 7.84
CA ARG A 254 -40.10 -23.96 8.74
C ARG A 254 -39.01 -23.34 9.64
N GLY A 255 -37.84 -23.05 9.08
CA GLY A 255 -36.71 -22.46 9.83
C GLY A 255 -36.00 -23.42 10.80
N LEU A 256 -36.21 -24.73 10.65
CA LEU A 256 -35.51 -25.77 11.43
C LEU A 256 -34.87 -26.79 10.50
N ILE A 257 -33.84 -27.48 10.97
CA ILE A 257 -33.09 -28.49 10.21
C ILE A 257 -33.27 -29.89 10.80
N PHE A 258 -33.49 -30.89 9.93
CA PHE A 258 -33.79 -32.26 10.33
C PHE A 258 -32.91 -33.29 9.62
N CYS A 259 -32.57 -34.39 10.29
CA CYS A 259 -31.79 -35.47 9.69
C CYS A 259 -32.59 -36.36 8.73
N SER A 260 -33.93 -36.35 8.83
CA SER A 260 -34.80 -37.25 8.07
C SER A 260 -36.25 -36.75 8.04
N ARG A 261 -37.06 -37.30 7.12
CA ARG A 261 -38.49 -37.00 7.01
C ARG A 261 -39.28 -37.40 8.26
N ALA A 262 -38.87 -38.46 8.97
CA ALA A 262 -39.45 -38.86 10.24
C ALA A 262 -39.29 -37.75 11.30
N CYS A 263 -38.06 -37.26 11.45
CA CYS A 263 -37.74 -36.15 12.35
C CYS A 263 -38.41 -34.83 11.95
N SER A 264 -38.72 -34.60 10.67
CA SER A 264 -39.44 -33.39 10.24
C SER A 264 -40.96 -33.47 10.37
N LEU A 265 -41.55 -34.67 10.46
CA LEU A 265 -43.02 -34.85 10.46
C LEU A 265 -43.67 -35.09 11.82
N GLY A 266 -42.97 -35.65 12.79
CA GLY A 266 -43.54 -35.89 14.13
C GLY A 266 -43.49 -37.33 14.60
N SER A 267 -42.99 -38.27 13.79
CA SER A 267 -43.01 -39.68 14.16
C SER A 267 -41.95 -39.99 15.22
N GLU A 268 -42.36 -40.67 16.28
CA GLU A 268 -41.50 -41.24 17.34
C GLU A 268 -40.34 -42.04 16.73
N PRO A 269 -39.11 -41.94 17.26
CA PRO A 269 -37.98 -42.70 16.76
C PRO A 269 -38.07 -44.16 17.22
N THR A 270 -38.15 -45.10 16.26
CA THR A 270 -37.85 -46.52 16.55
C THR A 270 -36.33 -46.69 16.70
N PRO A 271 -35.84 -47.34 17.78
CA PRO A 271 -34.40 -47.51 17.99
C PRO A 271 -33.87 -48.60 17.08
N SER A 272 -33.19 -48.22 15.99
CA SER A 272 -32.49 -49.17 15.12
C SER A 272 -31.01 -49.29 15.51
N GLY A 273 -30.70 -50.38 16.21
CA GLY A 273 -29.68 -51.34 15.81
C GLY A 273 -28.23 -50.86 15.70
N THR A 274 -27.44 -51.32 16.67
CA THR A 274 -25.98 -51.43 16.62
C THR A 274 -25.52 -52.15 15.35
N GLY A 275 -24.78 -51.46 14.49
CA GLY A 275 -24.12 -52.02 13.31
C GLY A 275 -22.71 -51.44 13.16
N ARG A 276 -21.72 -52.23 13.61
CA ARG A 276 -20.28 -51.95 13.64
C ARG A 276 -19.63 -52.29 12.27
N ARG A 277 -18.48 -51.65 12.01
CA ARG A 277 -17.35 -51.98 11.08
C ARG A 277 -17.35 -51.19 9.76
N SER A 278 -16.23 -50.84 9.13
CA SER A 278 -14.83 -50.53 9.53
C SER A 278 -14.10 -50.11 8.23
N TRP A 279 -13.30 -49.03 8.28
CA TRP A 279 -12.18 -48.62 7.38
C TRP A 279 -12.49 -48.44 5.87
N SER A 280 -11.85 -47.54 5.11
CA SER A 280 -10.48 -47.03 5.13
C SER A 280 -10.34 -45.67 4.40
N ALA A 281 -9.19 -45.04 4.64
CA ALA A 281 -8.76 -43.69 4.26
C ALA A 281 -8.81 -43.33 2.77
N GLY A 282 -9.00 -42.02 2.52
CA GLY A 282 -8.63 -41.35 1.29
C GLY A 282 -9.09 -39.88 1.26
N THR A 283 -8.23 -38.94 1.67
CA THR A 283 -8.32 -37.54 1.23
C THR A 283 -6.93 -36.93 1.04
N VAL A 284 -6.76 -36.34 -0.15
CA VAL A 284 -5.70 -35.44 -0.57
C VAL A 284 -6.15 -33.99 -0.31
N SER A 285 -5.23 -33.21 0.27
CA SER A 285 -4.97 -31.76 0.11
C SER A 285 -5.88 -30.65 0.71
N THR A 286 -5.22 -29.95 1.66
CA THR A 286 -5.04 -28.49 1.91
C THR A 286 -6.23 -27.55 2.21
N PRO A 287 -6.13 -26.77 3.32
CA PRO A 287 -6.85 -25.51 3.50
C PRO A 287 -6.05 -24.28 3.00
N LEU A 288 -6.79 -23.22 2.64
CA LEU A 288 -6.32 -21.90 2.22
C LEU A 288 -5.83 -21.07 3.43
N ALA A 289 -4.80 -20.26 3.20
CA ALA A 289 -3.98 -19.58 4.20
C ALA A 289 -4.66 -18.39 4.90
N ALA A 290 -4.42 -18.28 6.21
CA ALA A 290 -4.56 -17.04 6.97
C ALA A 290 -3.25 -16.25 6.88
N SER A 291 -3.32 -14.96 6.53
CA SER A 291 -2.15 -14.08 6.42
C SER A 291 -1.56 -13.80 7.79
N THR A 292 -0.42 -14.41 8.07
CA THR A 292 0.46 -14.06 9.19
C THR A 292 1.47 -13.03 8.72
N ALA A 293 1.53 -11.86 9.35
CA ALA A 293 2.60 -10.89 9.12
C ALA A 293 3.91 -11.43 9.73
N ALA A 294 4.98 -11.45 8.93
CA ALA A 294 6.31 -11.83 9.38
C ALA A 294 7.09 -10.58 9.83
N PHE A 295 7.75 -10.68 10.98
CA PHE A 295 8.70 -9.67 11.46
C PHE A 295 10.08 -9.97 10.87
N SER A 296 10.67 -9.02 10.14
CA SER A 296 12.05 -9.14 9.66
C SER A 296 12.90 -8.04 10.28
N THR A 297 13.91 -8.44 11.05
CA THR A 297 15.02 -7.61 11.50
C THR A 297 16.09 -7.57 10.40
N ALA A 298 16.45 -6.39 9.90
CA ALA A 298 17.56 -6.24 8.97
C ALA A 298 18.89 -6.09 9.76
N GLU A 299 19.72 -7.14 9.80
CA GLU A 299 21.12 -7.05 10.24
C GLU A 299 22.01 -6.55 9.09
N ALA A 300 22.75 -5.46 9.33
CA ALA A 300 23.81 -4.98 8.45
C ALA A 300 25.17 -5.45 8.97
N SER A 301 25.91 -6.21 8.16
CA SER A 301 27.28 -6.65 8.47
C SER A 301 28.29 -5.51 8.30
N GLU A 302 29.03 -5.19 9.37
CA GLU A 302 30.12 -4.21 9.37
C GLU A 302 31.47 -4.87 9.03
N THR A 303 32.16 -4.34 8.01
CA THR A 303 33.59 -4.56 7.79
C THR A 303 34.36 -3.32 8.22
N MET A 304 35.14 -3.43 9.30
CA MET A 304 36.03 -2.37 9.79
C MET A 304 37.22 -2.15 8.85
N SER A 305 37.52 -0.88 8.55
CA SER A 305 38.83 -0.43 8.10
C SER A 305 39.10 0.98 8.65
N LYS A 306 40.25 1.12 9.28
CA LYS A 306 40.70 2.22 10.15
C LYS A 306 41.28 3.37 9.31
N GLY A 307 40.93 4.62 9.62
CA GLY A 307 41.51 5.82 9.02
C GLY A 307 41.33 7.05 9.91
N THR A 308 42.41 7.77 10.15
CA THR A 308 42.64 8.78 11.22
C THR A 308 42.46 10.23 10.72
N SER A 309 41.97 11.11 11.61
CA SER A 309 42.09 12.60 11.65
C SER A 309 41.41 13.41 10.51
N THR A 310 40.90 14.65 10.66
CA THR A 310 41.13 15.78 11.58
C THR A 310 39.97 16.79 11.41
N GLU A 311 39.55 17.51 12.46
CA GLU A 311 38.63 18.68 12.38
C GLU A 311 39.29 19.91 11.72
N PRO A 312 38.51 20.87 11.18
CA PRO A 312 38.14 22.05 11.98
C PRO A 312 36.71 22.64 11.75
N GLU A 313 36.35 23.46 12.74
CA GLU A 313 35.15 24.28 13.05
C GLU A 313 34.78 25.43 12.07
N PRO A 314 33.63 26.15 12.28
CA PRO A 314 32.69 26.58 11.23
C PRO A 314 32.79 28.04 10.78
N VAL A 315 32.14 28.37 9.66
CA VAL A 315 31.94 29.75 9.18
C VAL A 315 30.45 30.04 8.93
N ALA A 316 30.04 31.22 9.39
CA ALA A 316 28.68 31.71 9.60
C ALA A 316 27.87 32.07 8.33
N ASP A 317 26.54 32.02 8.50
CA ASP A 317 25.47 32.46 7.58
C ASP A 317 25.42 33.97 7.33
N PRO A 318 24.66 34.40 6.30
CA PRO A 318 23.69 35.47 6.55
C PRO A 318 22.28 35.25 5.93
N GLU A 319 21.30 35.42 6.82
CA GLU A 319 19.98 36.10 6.75
C GLU A 319 18.94 35.82 5.64
N GLU A 320 17.76 35.39 6.11
CA GLU A 320 16.43 35.38 5.46
C GLU A 320 15.80 36.79 5.32
N PRO A 321 14.71 36.89 4.53
CA PRO A 321 13.57 37.64 5.04
C PRO A 321 12.19 36.96 4.87
N THR A 322 11.38 37.17 5.92
CA THR A 322 9.91 37.42 5.96
C THR A 322 8.92 36.25 6.11
N HIS A 323 8.57 36.02 7.38
CA HIS A 323 7.24 35.81 7.96
C HIS A 323 6.01 35.88 7.03
N PHE A 324 5.26 34.77 6.98
CA PHE A 324 3.80 34.77 6.81
C PHE A 324 3.14 33.98 7.95
N LEU A 325 2.15 34.61 8.59
CA LEU A 325 1.45 34.15 9.78
C LEU A 325 0.53 32.95 9.48
N ARG A 326 0.59 31.92 10.33
CA ARG A 326 -0.27 30.73 10.35
C ARG A 326 -1.70 31.06 10.80
N GLY A 327 -2.69 30.55 10.08
CA GLY A 327 -4.02 30.22 10.60
C GLY A 327 -4.05 28.80 11.17
N ALA A 328 -4.74 28.61 12.30
CA ALA A 328 -4.81 27.37 13.07
C ALA A 328 -5.61 26.24 12.35
N PRO A 329 -5.32 24.95 12.61
CA PRO A 329 -6.09 23.85 12.05
C PRO A 329 -7.36 23.56 12.86
N HIS A 330 -8.48 23.44 12.14
CA HIS A 330 -9.75 22.95 12.66
C HIS A 330 -9.66 21.47 13.04
N ARG A 331 -10.06 21.14 14.28
CA ARG A 331 -10.42 19.79 14.71
C ARG A 331 -11.77 19.43 14.09
N HIS A 332 -11.85 18.28 13.43
CA HIS A 332 -13.12 17.65 13.08
C HIS A 332 -13.51 16.67 14.18
N SER A 333 -14.67 16.96 14.78
CA SER A 333 -15.54 15.99 15.46
C SER A 333 -16.15 15.01 14.48
#